data_AF-A0A7Y5LBP3-F1
#
_entry.id   AF-A0A7Y5LBP3-F1
#
_cell.length_a   1.000
_cell.length_b   1.000
_cell.length_c   1.000
_cell.angle_alpha   90.00
_cell.angle_beta   90.00
_cell.angle_gamma   90.00
#
_symmetry.space_group_name_H-M   'P 1'
#
loop_
_entity.id
_entity.type
_entity.pdbx_description
1 polymer ?
#
loop_
_entity_poly.entity_id
_entity_poly.type
_entity_poly.pdbx_seq_one_letter_code
_entity_poly.pdbx_strand_id
1 'polypeptide(L)'
;MTLSFLQKILTAKLLSSLALLLVIAHLALYHFRLDSLPLSMQWDSGSDEPNPRRMSIGVDEELLQTYLPMNPFIDSLLYKEYGLKSGWISDEPVQFENLNYVSKTVQIPKNFAFTLFNIDLKNVLMAHQWEILNVREQMKSGDVHMDIGRDNVIYQRIDFIINKRVQPHGKEFSIIVSGFGLKYDELTKKFIELPENITLVVPQGQGFSKIIEHEAVKSGKQVITRVPESPIVFYLEDAPDARAVKQSLYSVLENAPNGAVLVCYEKESTLDVLSNELGDLVKRGYRLRGYKSRY
;
A
#
# COMPACT_ATOMS: atom_id res chain seq x y z
N MET A 1 7.75 -32.37 -34.54
CA MET A 1 7.44 -31.44 -33.43
C MET A 1 8.34 -30.19 -33.40
N THR A 2 9.02 -29.82 -34.49
CA THR A 2 10.11 -28.82 -34.47
C THR A 2 9.82 -27.52 -35.23
N LEU A 3 8.89 -27.52 -36.20
CA LEU A 3 8.61 -26.33 -37.01
C LEU A 3 7.77 -25.26 -36.27
N SER A 4 6.81 -25.70 -35.43
CA SER A 4 5.90 -24.83 -34.67
C SER A 4 6.60 -23.99 -33.59
N PHE A 5 7.67 -24.53 -32.99
CA PHE A 5 8.40 -23.85 -31.93
C PHE A 5 9.28 -22.71 -32.46
N LEU A 6 9.98 -22.95 -33.58
CA LEU A 6 10.78 -21.94 -34.26
C LEU A 6 9.93 -20.77 -34.77
N GLN A 7 8.71 -21.05 -35.25
CA GLN A 7 7.80 -20.03 -35.74
C GLN A 7 7.31 -19.09 -34.61
N LYS A 8 7.09 -19.63 -33.40
CA LYS A 8 6.73 -18.84 -32.21
C LYS A 8 7.87 -17.96 -31.69
N ILE A 9 9.11 -18.43 -31.77
CA ILE A 9 10.28 -17.62 -31.38
C ILE A 9 10.50 -16.48 -32.37
N LEU A 10 10.31 -16.75 -33.68
CA LEU A 10 10.48 -15.73 -34.72
C LEU A 10 9.42 -14.62 -34.60
N THR A 11 8.16 -14.97 -34.34
CA THR A 11 7.08 -13.99 -34.15
C THR A 11 7.27 -13.17 -32.88
N ALA A 12 7.73 -13.77 -31.77
CA ALA A 12 8.03 -13.05 -30.54
C ALA A 12 9.15 -12.02 -30.74
N LYS A 13 10.22 -12.38 -31.46
CA LYS A 13 11.32 -11.45 -31.78
C LYS A 13 10.85 -10.31 -32.68
N LEU A 14 10.07 -10.61 -33.72
CA LEU A 14 9.51 -9.59 -34.62
C LEU A 14 8.61 -8.59 -33.87
N LEU A 15 7.76 -9.07 -32.95
CA LEU A 15 6.91 -8.22 -32.13
C LEU A 15 7.72 -7.32 -31.19
N SER A 16 8.78 -7.85 -30.57
CA SER A 16 9.65 -7.05 -29.69
C SER A 16 10.41 -5.95 -30.45
N SER A 17 10.87 -6.23 -31.67
CA SER A 17 11.55 -5.24 -32.52
C SER A 17 10.60 -4.16 -33.02
N LEU A 18 9.35 -4.51 -33.32
CA LEU A 18 8.33 -3.54 -33.74
C LEU A 18 7.94 -2.58 -32.61
N ALA A 19 7.83 -3.10 -31.38
CA ALA A 19 7.57 -2.28 -30.20
C ALA A 19 8.70 -1.28 -29.92
N LEU A 20 9.96 -1.71 -30.06
CA LEU A 20 11.11 -0.83 -29.91
C LEU A 20 11.14 0.29 -30.97
N LEU A 21 10.82 -0.04 -32.22
CA LEU A 21 10.71 0.94 -33.32
C LEU A 21 9.61 1.98 -33.07
N LEU A 22 8.46 1.57 -32.51
CA LEU A 22 7.38 2.49 -32.16
C LEU A 22 7.79 3.45 -31.03
N VAL A 23 8.53 2.97 -30.03
CA VAL A 23 9.06 3.82 -28.95
C VAL A 23 10.06 4.83 -29.49
N ILE A 24 10.97 4.41 -30.37
CA ILE A 24 11.95 5.31 -31.00
C ILE A 24 11.25 6.36 -31.88
N ALA A 25 10.24 5.96 -32.67
CA ALA A 25 9.47 6.88 -33.49
C ALA A 25 8.70 7.91 -32.63
N HIS A 26 8.16 7.48 -31.48
CA HIS A 26 7.47 8.38 -30.55
C HIS A 26 8.41 9.40 -29.91
N LEU A 27 9.63 8.97 -29.53
CA LEU A 27 10.66 9.86 -29.00
C LEU A 27 11.18 10.85 -30.06
N ALA A 28 11.32 10.42 -31.31
CA ALA A 28 11.72 11.29 -32.42
C ALA A 28 10.66 12.36 -32.74
N LEU A 29 9.38 11.99 -32.73
CA LEU A 29 8.25 12.93 -32.87
C LEU A 29 8.20 13.93 -31.71
N TYR A 30 8.57 13.50 -30.50
CA TYR A 30 8.64 14.37 -29.32
C TYR A 30 9.76 15.41 -29.44
N HIS A 31 10.95 14.99 -29.91
CA HIS A 31 12.06 15.92 -30.15
C HIS A 31 11.78 16.90 -31.29
N PHE A 32 11.11 16.48 -32.36
CA PHE A 32 10.76 17.36 -33.48
C PHE A 32 9.75 18.46 -33.09
N ARG A 33 8.99 18.28 -32.00
CA ARG A 33 8.02 19.26 -31.52
C ARG A 33 8.62 20.38 -30.66
N LEU A 34 9.86 20.25 -30.20
CA LEU A 34 10.52 21.23 -29.33
C LEU A 34 11.25 22.34 -30.12
N ASP A 35 11.50 22.16 -31.42
CA ASP A 35 12.22 23.12 -32.27
C ASP A 35 11.30 24.17 -32.95
N SER A 36 10.00 24.21 -32.63
CA SER A 36 9.03 25.10 -33.30
C SER A 36 8.38 26.17 -32.41
N LEU A 37 9.03 26.59 -31.32
CA LEU A 37 8.60 27.78 -30.57
C LEU A 37 9.42 29.02 -30.99
N PRO A 38 8.77 30.10 -31.47
CA PRO A 38 9.48 31.32 -31.85
C PRO A 38 9.95 32.09 -30.61
N LEU A 39 11.27 32.22 -30.47
CA LEU A 39 11.95 33.16 -29.58
C LEU A 39 11.91 34.56 -30.19
N SER A 40 10.99 35.42 -29.72
CA SER A 40 11.22 36.87 -29.70
C SER A 40 10.19 37.57 -28.81
N MET A 41 10.62 38.04 -27.64
CA MET A 41 9.93 39.10 -26.92
C MET A 41 10.95 40.21 -26.67
N GLN A 42 10.94 41.22 -27.54
CA GLN A 42 11.69 42.46 -27.37
C GLN A 42 11.07 43.25 -26.21
N TRP A 43 11.92 43.71 -25.30
CA TRP A 43 11.56 44.67 -24.27
C TRP A 43 11.44 46.06 -24.91
N ASP A 44 10.26 46.66 -24.81
CA ASP A 44 10.05 48.07 -25.14
C ASP A 44 9.87 48.87 -23.83
N SER A 45 10.75 49.84 -23.60
CA SER A 45 10.77 50.70 -22.43
C SER A 45 9.99 51.98 -22.73
N GLY A 46 8.71 51.99 -22.38
CA GLY A 46 7.84 53.17 -22.50
C GLY A 46 7.05 53.38 -21.22
N SER A 47 7.35 54.48 -20.54
CA SER A 47 6.68 55.00 -19.35
C SER A 47 5.25 55.43 -19.65
N ASP A 48 4.28 54.92 -18.89
CA ASP A 48 3.07 55.63 -18.48
C ASP A 48 2.38 54.86 -17.33
N GLU A 49 1.96 55.57 -16.29
CA GLU A 49 1.40 55.04 -15.04
C GLU A 49 0.10 54.22 -15.25
N PRO A 50 -0.09 53.06 -14.58
CA PRO A 50 -1.31 52.28 -14.73
C PRO A 50 -2.41 52.71 -13.75
N ASN A 51 -3.54 53.09 -14.34
CA ASN A 51 -4.86 53.22 -13.73
C ASN A 51 -5.37 51.84 -13.23
N PRO A 52 -5.81 51.67 -11.96
CA PRO A 52 -6.23 50.37 -11.44
C PRO A 52 -7.66 50.06 -11.87
N ARG A 53 -7.85 49.73 -13.16
CA ARG A 53 -9.05 49.02 -13.60
C ARG A 53 -8.85 47.54 -13.27
N ARG A 54 -9.77 47.01 -12.46
CA ARG A 54 -9.97 45.58 -12.19
C ARG A 54 -9.74 44.76 -13.47
N MET A 55 -8.58 44.13 -13.59
CA MET A 55 -8.42 42.96 -14.44
C MET A 55 -9.08 41.80 -13.69
N SER A 56 -10.31 41.47 -14.07
CA SER A 56 -10.79 40.11 -13.90
C SER A 56 -9.92 39.23 -14.78
N ILE A 57 -8.90 38.62 -14.19
CA ILE A 57 -8.21 37.49 -14.82
C ILE A 57 -9.28 36.41 -14.93
N GLY A 58 -9.80 36.21 -16.13
CA GLY A 58 -10.59 35.03 -16.44
C GLY A 58 -9.67 33.84 -16.20
N VAL A 59 -9.94 33.09 -15.13
CA VAL A 59 -9.32 31.78 -14.94
C VAL A 59 -9.84 30.93 -16.09
N ASP A 60 -8.94 30.54 -16.98
CA ASP A 60 -9.27 29.72 -18.13
C ASP A 60 -9.73 28.35 -17.60
N GLU A 61 -11.05 28.09 -17.62
CA GLU A 61 -11.63 26.81 -17.19
C GLU A 61 -11.05 25.62 -17.97
N GLU A 62 -10.48 25.89 -19.16
CA GLU A 62 -9.83 24.91 -20.02
C GLU A 62 -8.51 24.37 -19.40
N LEU A 63 -7.76 25.22 -18.67
CA LEU A 63 -6.56 24.80 -17.92
C LEU A 63 -6.93 23.87 -16.76
N LEU A 64 -8.05 24.12 -16.07
CA LEU A 64 -8.53 23.23 -14.99
C LEU A 64 -8.95 21.84 -15.51
N GLN A 65 -9.31 21.71 -16.79
CA GLN A 65 -9.67 20.42 -17.39
C GLN A 65 -8.47 19.65 -17.98
N THR A 66 -7.35 20.32 -18.27
CA THR A 66 -6.18 19.64 -18.86
C THR A 66 -5.32 18.90 -17.83
N TYR A 67 -5.44 19.25 -16.54
CA TYR A 67 -4.80 18.53 -15.45
C TYR A 67 -5.77 17.46 -14.95
N LEU A 68 -5.60 16.23 -15.44
CA LEU A 68 -6.29 15.08 -14.87
C LEU A 68 -6.08 15.10 -13.34
N PRO A 69 -7.15 15.24 -12.53
CA PRO A 69 -6.99 15.29 -11.09
C PRO A 69 -6.31 13.98 -10.68
N MET A 70 -5.19 14.05 -9.98
CA MET A 70 -4.57 12.88 -9.33
C MET A 70 -5.47 12.24 -8.27
N ASN A 71 -6.56 12.94 -7.95
CA ASN A 71 -7.53 12.61 -6.93
C ASN A 71 -7.99 11.13 -7.01
N PRO A 72 -8.38 10.55 -8.16
CA PRO A 72 -8.83 9.16 -8.23
C PRO A 72 -7.75 8.14 -7.82
N PHE A 73 -6.47 8.41 -8.06
CA PHE A 73 -5.38 7.50 -7.71
C PHE A 73 -5.06 7.55 -6.22
N ILE A 74 -4.93 8.77 -5.68
CA ILE A 74 -4.73 8.99 -4.24
C ILE A 74 -5.95 8.48 -3.46
N ASP A 75 -7.16 8.76 -3.94
CA ASP A 75 -8.40 8.27 -3.36
C ASP A 75 -8.46 6.75 -3.42
N SER A 76 -8.09 6.11 -4.54
CA SER A 76 -8.05 4.65 -4.62
C SER A 76 -7.09 4.07 -3.58
N LEU A 77 -5.92 4.67 -3.38
CA LEU A 77 -4.96 4.23 -2.36
C LEU A 77 -5.55 4.41 -0.94
N LEU A 78 -6.06 5.60 -0.64
CA LEU A 78 -6.62 5.93 0.67
C LEU A 78 -7.87 5.09 1.02
N TYR A 79 -8.80 4.91 0.07
CA TYR A 79 -10.05 4.19 0.29
C TYR A 79 -9.88 2.66 0.22
N LYS A 80 -9.19 2.14 -0.81
CA LYS A 80 -9.16 0.70 -1.06
C LYS A 80 -8.05 0.00 -0.30
N GLU A 81 -6.84 0.55 -0.34
CA GLU A 81 -5.67 -0.11 0.28
C GLU A 81 -5.57 0.21 1.77
N TYR A 82 -5.83 1.48 2.14
CA TYR A 82 -5.73 1.94 3.53
C TYR A 82 -7.08 2.02 4.26
N GLY A 83 -8.18 1.70 3.57
CA GLY A 83 -9.50 1.52 4.19
C GLY A 83 -10.08 2.77 4.85
N LEU A 84 -9.66 3.97 4.44
CA LEU A 84 -10.18 5.21 4.99
C LEU A 84 -11.65 5.40 4.55
N LYS A 85 -12.43 6.13 5.35
CA LYS A 85 -13.84 6.40 5.06
C LYS A 85 -14.01 7.75 4.38
N SER A 86 -15.04 7.91 3.55
CA SER A 86 -15.33 9.18 2.88
C SER A 86 -15.50 10.35 3.85
N GLY A 87 -16.05 10.12 5.05
CA GLY A 87 -16.15 11.17 6.08
C GLY A 87 -14.82 11.53 6.78
N TRP A 88 -13.71 10.91 6.41
CA TRP A 88 -12.37 11.21 6.95
C TRP A 88 -11.51 11.97 5.95
N ILE A 89 -11.99 12.15 4.72
CA ILE A 89 -11.27 12.79 3.64
C ILE A 89 -12.12 13.98 3.19
N SER A 90 -11.53 15.16 3.18
CA SER A 90 -12.17 16.36 2.64
C SER A 90 -11.23 17.05 1.69
N ASP A 91 -11.78 17.48 0.56
CA ASP A 91 -11.06 18.20 -0.47
C ASP A 91 -11.51 19.65 -0.47
N GLU A 92 -10.54 20.56 -0.46
CA GLU A 92 -10.77 22.00 -0.52
C GLU A 92 -9.90 22.58 -1.65
N PRO A 93 -10.48 23.29 -2.63
CA PRO A 93 -9.70 24.02 -3.59
C PRO A 93 -8.97 25.17 -2.87
N VAL A 94 -7.67 25.28 -3.09
CA VAL A 94 -6.85 26.35 -2.52
C VAL A 94 -6.26 27.19 -3.63
N GLN A 95 -6.47 28.50 -3.51
CA GLN A 95 -5.81 29.51 -4.30
C GLN A 95 -4.77 30.20 -3.41
N PHE A 96 -3.49 30.02 -3.72
CA PHE A 96 -2.39 30.67 -3.02
C PHE A 96 -1.51 31.40 -4.03
N GLU A 97 -1.47 32.72 -3.95
CA GLU A 97 -0.84 33.59 -4.96
C GLU A 97 -1.37 33.28 -6.37
N ASN A 98 -0.49 32.78 -7.27
CA ASN A 98 -0.82 32.40 -8.65
C ASN A 98 -0.96 30.88 -8.82
N LEU A 99 -1.03 30.11 -7.74
CA LEU A 99 -1.17 28.66 -7.76
C LEU A 99 -2.58 28.24 -7.33
N ASN A 100 -3.20 27.40 -8.16
CA ASN A 100 -4.44 26.71 -7.84
C ASN A 100 -4.12 25.23 -7.63
N TYR A 101 -4.43 24.72 -6.45
CA TYR A 101 -4.22 23.30 -6.14
C TYR A 101 -5.35 22.77 -5.25
N VAL A 102 -5.46 21.44 -5.16
CA VAL A 102 -6.41 20.79 -4.25
C VAL A 102 -5.71 20.47 -2.94
N SER A 103 -6.23 20.95 -1.81
CA SER A 103 -5.80 20.52 -0.48
C SER A 103 -6.73 19.43 0.02
N LYS A 104 -6.17 18.26 0.32
CA LYS A 104 -6.89 17.11 0.84
C LYS A 104 -6.54 16.93 2.32
N THR A 105 -7.52 17.12 3.20
CA THR A 105 -7.36 16.77 4.61
C THR A 105 -7.76 15.31 4.82
N VAL A 106 -6.89 14.54 5.47
CA VAL A 106 -7.08 13.11 5.73
C VAL A 106 -6.96 12.85 7.21
N GLN A 107 -8.05 12.43 7.85
CA GLN A 107 -8.02 12.02 9.25
C GLN A 107 -7.49 10.59 9.37
N ILE A 108 -6.41 10.42 10.13
CA ILE A 108 -5.72 9.14 10.29
C ILE A 108 -5.61 8.74 11.77
N PRO A 109 -5.52 7.42 12.06
CA PRO A 109 -5.25 6.93 13.41
C PRO A 109 -3.81 7.26 13.85
N LYS A 110 -3.53 7.23 15.16
CA LYS A 110 -2.18 7.46 15.71
C LYS A 110 -1.11 6.51 15.17
N ASN A 111 -1.49 5.30 14.79
CA ASN A 111 -0.61 4.25 14.28
C ASN A 111 -0.79 4.03 12.76
N PHE A 112 -1.17 5.07 12.02
CA PHE A 112 -1.21 4.99 10.57
C PHE A 112 0.20 4.70 10.01
N ALA A 113 0.30 3.77 9.06
CA ALA A 113 1.57 3.33 8.51
C ALA A 113 2.10 4.30 7.47
N PHE A 114 2.45 5.52 7.90
CA PHE A 114 2.83 6.61 7.02
C PHE A 114 3.99 6.25 6.09
N THR A 115 4.98 5.51 6.59
CA THR A 115 6.12 5.05 5.79
C THR A 115 5.70 4.16 4.62
N LEU A 116 4.75 3.24 4.84
CA LEU A 116 4.24 2.37 3.77
C LEU A 116 3.40 3.17 2.80
N PHE A 117 2.50 4.01 3.32
CA PHE A 117 1.68 4.88 2.49
C PHE A 117 2.54 5.75 1.57
N ASN A 118 3.64 6.30 2.10
CA ASN A 118 4.60 7.08 1.33
C ASN A 118 5.28 6.25 0.22
N ILE A 119 5.67 5.00 0.51
CA ILE A 119 6.24 4.10 -0.50
C ILE A 119 5.22 3.79 -1.60
N ASP A 120 4.00 3.40 -1.23
CA ASP A 120 2.93 3.05 -2.18
C ASP A 120 2.53 4.25 -3.02
N LEU A 121 2.36 5.42 -2.38
CA LEU A 121 2.06 6.66 -3.06
C LEU A 121 3.18 7.05 -4.02
N LYS A 122 4.45 6.94 -3.62
CA LYS A 122 5.58 7.22 -4.51
C LYS A 122 5.57 6.32 -5.75
N ASN A 123 5.26 5.04 -5.60
CA ASN A 123 5.15 4.12 -6.74
C ASN A 123 4.03 4.51 -7.69
N VAL A 124 2.86 4.89 -7.15
CA VAL A 124 1.73 5.40 -7.94
C VAL A 124 2.12 6.68 -8.67
N LEU A 125 2.72 7.65 -7.98
CA LEU A 125 3.10 8.95 -8.56
C LEU A 125 4.13 8.79 -9.69
N MET A 126 5.15 7.96 -9.49
CA MET A 126 6.19 7.70 -10.50
C MET A 126 5.61 7.13 -11.80
N ALA A 127 4.60 6.26 -11.71
CA ALA A 127 3.93 5.70 -12.88
C ALA A 127 3.25 6.77 -13.76
N HIS A 128 2.95 7.93 -13.18
CA HIS A 128 2.27 9.04 -13.83
C HIS A 128 3.15 10.27 -14.07
N GLN A 129 4.47 10.19 -13.80
CA GLN A 129 5.44 11.31 -13.87
C GLN A 129 5.16 12.43 -12.85
N TRP A 130 4.66 12.06 -11.67
CA TRP A 130 4.48 12.97 -10.54
C TRP A 130 5.48 12.59 -9.44
N GLU A 131 5.68 13.50 -8.49
CA GLU A 131 6.58 13.28 -7.37
C GLU A 131 6.05 13.93 -6.09
N ILE A 132 6.63 13.48 -4.97
CA ILE A 132 6.45 14.10 -3.68
C ILE A 132 7.52 15.19 -3.57
N LEU A 133 7.09 16.45 -3.62
CA LEU A 133 7.99 17.60 -3.62
C LEU A 133 8.51 17.91 -2.22
N ASN A 134 7.64 17.74 -1.21
CA ASN A 134 7.95 18.12 0.16
C ASN A 134 7.11 17.30 1.16
N VAL A 135 7.72 16.90 2.28
CA VAL A 135 7.04 16.24 3.40
C VAL A 135 7.48 16.92 4.69
N ARG A 136 6.51 17.34 5.52
CA ARG A 136 6.79 18.00 6.80
C ARG A 136 5.93 17.39 7.90
N GLU A 137 6.57 16.95 8.97
CA GLU A 137 5.89 16.50 10.18
C GLU A 137 5.85 17.62 11.22
N GLN A 138 4.67 17.88 11.79
CA GLN A 138 4.52 18.81 12.90
C GLN A 138 4.89 18.13 14.22
N MET A 139 6.04 18.49 14.79
CA MET A 139 6.60 17.86 16.00
C MET A 139 5.65 17.82 17.22
N LYS A 140 4.67 18.73 17.31
CA LYS A 140 3.73 18.79 18.45
C LYS A 140 2.50 17.92 18.28
N SER A 141 1.92 17.86 17.08
CA SER A 141 0.69 17.09 16.81
C SER A 141 0.98 15.73 16.20
N GLY A 142 2.13 15.55 15.54
CA GLY A 142 2.44 14.40 14.69
C GLY A 142 1.70 14.45 13.34
N ASP A 143 1.03 15.55 13.03
CA ASP A 143 0.36 15.73 11.74
C ASP A 143 1.42 15.82 10.63
N VAL A 144 1.08 15.31 9.44
CA VAL A 144 2.02 15.27 8.32
C VAL A 144 1.44 16.01 7.13
N HIS A 145 2.24 16.91 6.56
CA HIS A 145 1.94 17.64 5.34
C HIS A 145 2.74 17.06 4.19
N MET A 146 2.08 16.82 3.06
CA MET A 146 2.72 16.30 1.85
C MET A 146 2.31 17.14 0.65
N ASP A 147 3.29 17.75 -0.01
CA ASP A 147 3.09 18.45 -1.28
C ASP A 147 3.44 17.51 -2.43
N ILE A 148 2.49 17.38 -3.36
CA ILE A 148 2.57 16.50 -4.52
C ILE A 148 2.48 17.36 -5.77
N GLY A 149 3.35 17.08 -6.74
CA GLY A 149 3.38 17.86 -7.95
C GLY A 149 4.36 17.34 -8.99
N ARG A 150 4.73 18.24 -9.91
CA ARG A 150 5.62 17.96 -11.04
C ARG A 150 6.31 19.26 -11.44
N ASP A 151 7.56 19.17 -11.88
CA ASP A 151 8.34 20.31 -12.37
C ASP A 151 8.39 21.46 -11.34
N ASN A 152 8.48 21.09 -10.05
CA ASN A 152 8.42 21.99 -8.88
C ASN A 152 7.11 22.79 -8.71
N VAL A 153 6.05 22.45 -9.44
CA VAL A 153 4.72 23.04 -9.27
C VAL A 153 3.85 22.12 -8.42
N ILE A 154 3.26 22.67 -7.35
CA ILE A 154 2.36 21.94 -6.45
C ILE A 154 0.97 21.87 -7.11
N TYR A 155 0.45 20.67 -7.28
CA TYR A 155 -0.91 20.43 -7.81
C TYR A 155 -1.85 19.86 -6.76
N GLN A 156 -1.30 19.20 -5.74
CA GLN A 156 -2.06 18.65 -4.64
C GLN A 156 -1.29 18.71 -3.35
N ARG A 157 -1.98 19.08 -2.26
CA ARG A 157 -1.49 18.95 -0.90
C ARG A 157 -2.31 17.90 -0.18
N ILE A 158 -1.66 17.08 0.63
CA ILE A 158 -2.34 16.16 1.55
C ILE A 158 -1.91 16.48 2.99
N ASP A 159 -2.88 16.81 3.82
CA ASP A 159 -2.73 17.12 5.22
C ASP A 159 -3.28 15.96 6.06
N PHE A 160 -2.37 15.16 6.62
CA PHE A 160 -2.70 14.04 7.48
C PHE A 160 -2.85 14.50 8.92
N ILE A 161 -4.07 14.46 9.43
CA ILE A 161 -4.39 14.89 10.79
C ILE A 161 -4.58 13.67 11.68
N ILE A 162 -3.76 13.55 12.73
CA ILE A 162 -3.90 12.46 13.69
C ILE A 162 -5.17 12.68 14.52
N ASN A 163 -6.17 11.83 14.28
CA ASN A 163 -7.40 11.82 15.04
C ASN A 163 -7.46 10.59 15.95
N LYS A 164 -7.36 10.80 17.28
CA LYS A 164 -7.45 9.72 18.28
C LYS A 164 -8.80 8.98 18.30
N ARG A 165 -9.85 9.58 17.72
CA ARG A 165 -11.18 8.96 17.58
C ARG A 165 -11.27 8.08 16.34
N VAL A 166 -10.36 8.24 15.39
CA VAL A 166 -10.24 7.39 14.21
C VAL A 166 -9.48 6.13 14.61
N GLN A 167 -10.12 4.97 14.45
CA GLN A 167 -9.47 3.69 14.70
C GLN A 167 -8.70 3.22 13.47
N PRO A 168 -7.54 2.55 13.66
CA PRO A 168 -6.76 2.03 12.55
C PRO A 168 -7.55 1.06 11.68
N HIS A 169 -7.51 1.32 10.37
CA HIS A 169 -8.21 0.59 9.33
C HIS A 169 -7.28 -0.27 8.46
N GLY A 170 -6.10 -0.66 8.95
CA GLY A 170 -5.30 -1.67 8.24
C GLY A 170 -6.06 -2.99 8.17
N LYS A 171 -5.74 -3.79 7.13
CA LYS A 171 -6.38 -5.09 6.91
C LYS A 171 -6.30 -5.93 8.18
N GLU A 172 -7.46 -6.41 8.60
CA GLU A 172 -7.60 -7.38 9.65
C GLU A 172 -7.30 -8.76 9.10
N PHE A 173 -6.56 -9.56 9.85
CA PHE A 173 -6.30 -10.93 9.49
C PHE A 173 -6.11 -11.78 10.74
N SER A 174 -6.21 -13.09 10.57
CA SER A 174 -5.90 -14.08 11.60
C SER A 174 -4.79 -15.00 11.12
N ILE A 175 -3.96 -15.46 12.04
CA ILE A 175 -2.98 -16.51 11.76
C ILE A 175 -3.36 -17.76 12.52
N ILE A 176 -3.42 -18.86 11.78
CA ILE A 176 -3.61 -20.20 12.30
C ILE A 176 -2.32 -20.98 12.06
N VAL A 177 -1.77 -21.57 13.13
CA VAL A 177 -0.63 -22.48 13.05
C VAL A 177 -1.12 -23.91 13.26
N SER A 178 -0.84 -24.79 12.31
CA SER A 178 -1.24 -26.20 12.33
C SER A 178 -0.03 -27.13 12.49
N GLY A 179 -0.27 -28.42 12.70
CA GLY A 179 0.79 -29.45 12.82
C GLY A 179 1.09 -29.91 14.25
N PHE A 180 0.41 -29.37 15.25
CA PHE A 180 0.60 -29.76 16.64
C PHE A 180 -0.05 -31.11 16.99
N GLY A 181 0.39 -31.70 18.10
CA GLY A 181 -0.26 -32.84 18.78
C GLY A 181 0.53 -34.15 18.78
N LEU A 182 1.40 -34.37 17.79
CA LEU A 182 2.24 -35.57 17.68
C LEU A 182 3.46 -35.54 18.60
N LYS A 183 3.96 -34.35 18.92
CA LYS A 183 5.13 -34.09 19.77
C LYS A 183 4.89 -32.86 20.64
N TYR A 184 5.69 -32.72 21.69
CA TYR A 184 5.75 -31.53 22.54
C TYR A 184 7.21 -31.20 22.83
N ASP A 185 7.81 -30.41 21.94
CA ASP A 185 9.22 -30.05 21.99
C ASP A 185 9.43 -28.54 22.19
N GLU A 186 10.69 -28.09 22.15
CA GLU A 186 11.03 -26.67 22.31
C GLU A 186 10.42 -25.79 21.21
N LEU A 187 10.21 -26.32 20.00
CA LEU A 187 9.55 -25.57 18.92
C LEU A 187 8.08 -25.33 19.28
N THR A 188 7.38 -26.36 19.76
CA THR A 188 5.98 -26.25 20.20
C THR A 188 5.83 -25.17 21.27
N LYS A 189 6.71 -25.17 22.28
CA LYS A 189 6.70 -24.19 23.37
C LYS A 189 6.89 -22.76 22.85
N LYS A 190 7.83 -22.54 21.94
CA LYS A 190 8.08 -21.21 21.36
C LYS A 190 6.86 -20.66 20.63
N PHE A 191 6.09 -21.49 19.92
CA PHE A 191 4.82 -21.05 19.32
C PHE A 191 3.77 -20.66 20.37
N ILE A 192 3.68 -21.41 21.47
CA ILE A 192 2.81 -21.10 22.61
C ILE A 192 3.21 -19.78 23.28
N GLU A 193 4.51 -19.50 23.34
CA GLU A 193 5.09 -18.32 24.01
C GLU A 193 5.10 -17.03 23.17
N LEU A 194 4.81 -17.10 21.86
CA LEU A 194 4.75 -15.90 21.02
C LEU A 194 3.86 -14.82 21.68
N PRO A 195 4.23 -13.53 21.71
CA PRO A 195 3.39 -12.51 22.32
C PRO A 195 2.12 -12.23 21.51
N GLU A 196 2.12 -12.53 20.22
CA GLU A 196 1.00 -12.22 19.32
C GLU A 196 -0.17 -13.20 19.43
N ASN A 197 -1.37 -12.70 19.18
CA ASN A 197 -2.62 -13.46 19.28
C ASN A 197 -2.85 -14.33 18.04
N ILE A 198 -2.03 -15.38 17.91
CA ILE A 198 -2.19 -16.45 16.93
C ILE A 198 -3.13 -17.54 17.48
N THR A 199 -3.76 -18.29 16.57
CA THR A 199 -4.58 -19.45 16.89
C THR A 199 -3.81 -20.73 16.58
N LEU A 200 -3.83 -21.70 17.49
CA LEU A 200 -3.18 -23.00 17.32
C LEU A 200 -4.23 -24.06 16.95
N VAL A 201 -3.94 -24.88 15.95
CA VAL A 201 -4.73 -26.08 15.62
C VAL A 201 -4.13 -27.27 16.35
N VAL A 202 -4.86 -27.79 17.33
CA VAL A 202 -4.47 -28.95 18.13
C VAL A 202 -5.53 -30.04 17.93
N PRO A 203 -5.32 -30.99 17.02
CA PRO A 203 -6.27 -32.08 16.77
C PRO A 203 -6.47 -32.94 18.02
N GLN A 204 -7.70 -33.37 18.28
CA GLN A 204 -7.97 -34.25 19.42
C GLN A 204 -7.45 -35.68 19.18
N GLY A 205 -7.13 -36.38 20.27
CA GLY A 205 -6.75 -37.79 20.23
C GLY A 205 -5.27 -38.08 19.92
N GLN A 206 -4.43 -37.07 19.71
CA GLN A 206 -2.99 -37.26 19.59
C GLN A 206 -2.29 -37.26 20.96
N GLY A 207 -1.08 -37.82 21.03
CA GLY A 207 -0.39 -38.11 22.29
C GLY A 207 -0.16 -36.89 23.18
N PHE A 208 0.06 -35.72 22.59
CA PHE A 208 0.36 -34.48 23.32
C PHE A 208 -0.73 -33.41 23.22
N SER A 209 -1.86 -33.69 22.57
CA SER A 209 -2.92 -32.68 22.35
C SER A 209 -3.39 -32.03 23.64
N LYS A 210 -3.63 -32.81 24.70
CA LYS A 210 -4.15 -32.30 25.98
C LYS A 210 -3.18 -31.33 26.67
N ILE A 211 -1.88 -31.63 26.66
CA ILE A 211 -0.88 -30.77 27.31
C ILE A 211 -0.65 -29.49 26.50
N ILE A 212 -0.60 -29.60 25.16
CA ILE A 212 -0.47 -28.45 24.26
C ILE A 212 -1.67 -27.51 24.40
N GLU A 213 -2.88 -28.06 24.36
CA GLU A 213 -4.11 -27.28 24.55
C GLU A 213 -4.11 -26.56 25.89
N HIS A 214 -3.76 -27.26 26.97
CA HIS A 214 -3.69 -26.66 28.32
C HIS A 214 -2.70 -25.50 28.39
N GLU A 215 -1.46 -25.69 27.95
CA GLU A 215 -0.41 -24.66 28.02
C GLU A 215 -0.69 -23.49 27.06
N ALA A 216 -1.25 -23.76 25.88
CA ALA A 216 -1.67 -22.74 24.94
C ALA A 216 -2.75 -21.83 25.54
N VAL A 217 -3.82 -22.42 26.10
CA VAL A 217 -4.90 -21.66 26.75
C VAL A 217 -4.39 -20.87 27.94
N LYS A 218 -3.52 -21.47 28.77
CA LYS A 218 -2.88 -20.81 29.91
C LYS A 218 -2.02 -19.62 29.49
N SER A 219 -1.39 -19.70 28.31
CA SER A 219 -0.62 -18.61 27.69
C SER A 219 -1.50 -17.60 26.93
N GLY A 220 -2.83 -17.70 27.03
CA GLY A 220 -3.78 -16.77 26.42
C GLY A 220 -4.01 -17.01 24.92
N LYS A 221 -3.54 -18.12 24.36
CA LYS A 221 -3.75 -18.48 22.96
C LYS A 221 -5.14 -19.02 22.72
N GLN A 222 -5.61 -18.84 21.50
CA GLN A 222 -6.82 -19.53 21.02
C GLN A 222 -6.43 -20.89 20.46
N VAL A 223 -7.21 -21.92 20.79
CA VAL A 223 -7.01 -23.29 20.32
C VAL A 223 -8.26 -23.74 19.56
N ILE A 224 -8.06 -24.33 18.39
CA ILE A 224 -9.11 -24.97 17.59
C ILE A 224 -8.68 -26.39 17.25
N THR A 225 -9.61 -27.26 16.89
CA THR A 225 -9.32 -28.67 16.60
C THR A 225 -9.00 -28.94 15.13
N ARG A 226 -9.39 -28.03 14.23
CA ARG A 226 -9.15 -28.13 12.79
C ARG A 226 -9.10 -26.75 12.14
N VAL A 227 -8.38 -26.66 11.02
CA VAL A 227 -8.40 -25.48 10.16
C VAL A 227 -9.81 -25.33 9.55
N PRO A 228 -10.39 -24.11 9.52
CA PRO A 228 -11.68 -23.88 8.90
C PRO A 228 -11.60 -24.03 7.37
N GLU A 229 -12.68 -24.53 6.77
CA GLU A 229 -12.85 -24.56 5.31
C GLU A 229 -13.64 -23.31 4.90
N SER A 230 -12.96 -22.32 4.33
CA SER A 230 -13.57 -21.05 3.95
C SER A 230 -12.81 -20.39 2.80
N PRO A 231 -13.48 -19.66 1.88
CA PRO A 231 -12.81 -18.98 0.76
C PRO A 231 -11.85 -17.86 1.18
N ILE A 232 -11.88 -17.44 2.43
CA ILE A 232 -10.96 -16.44 2.99
C ILE A 232 -9.74 -17.07 3.67
N VAL A 233 -9.57 -18.40 3.56
CA VAL A 233 -8.44 -19.15 4.13
C VAL A 233 -7.35 -19.30 3.08
N PHE A 234 -6.17 -18.80 3.40
CA PHE A 234 -4.99 -18.82 2.53
C PHE A 234 -3.88 -19.59 3.22
N TYR A 235 -3.34 -20.59 2.53
CA TYR A 235 -2.21 -21.35 3.04
C TYR A 235 -0.93 -20.64 2.64
N LEU A 236 -0.13 -20.28 3.64
CA LEU A 236 1.28 -20.03 3.42
C LEU A 236 1.86 -21.42 3.16
N GLU A 237 1.99 -21.76 1.86
CA GLU A 237 2.44 -23.07 1.39
C GLU A 237 3.70 -23.53 2.11
N ASP A 238 4.05 -24.82 1.95
CA ASP A 238 5.24 -25.42 2.54
C ASP A 238 6.53 -24.82 1.96
N ALA A 239 6.81 -23.60 2.39
CA ALA A 239 7.94 -22.80 2.00
C ALA A 239 9.18 -23.38 2.70
N PRO A 240 10.24 -23.66 1.93
CA PRO A 240 11.39 -24.41 2.44
C PRO A 240 12.19 -23.61 3.48
N ASP A 241 12.06 -22.29 3.49
CA ASP A 241 12.81 -21.39 4.35
C ASP A 241 12.01 -20.15 4.77
N ALA A 242 12.55 -19.41 5.73
CA ALA A 242 11.92 -18.22 6.29
C ALA A 242 11.71 -17.10 5.25
N ARG A 243 12.56 -17.00 4.22
CA ARG A 243 12.42 -15.99 3.17
C ARG A 243 11.18 -16.27 2.32
N ALA A 244 10.97 -17.53 1.94
CA ALA A 244 9.80 -17.95 1.19
C ALA A 244 8.51 -17.80 2.03
N VAL A 245 8.54 -18.17 3.33
CA VAL A 245 7.38 -17.94 4.23
C VAL A 245 7.05 -16.44 4.32
N LYS A 246 8.06 -15.58 4.48
CA LYS A 246 7.90 -14.13 4.52
C LYS A 246 7.31 -13.60 3.21
N GLN A 247 7.83 -14.01 2.06
CA GLN A 247 7.30 -13.58 0.77
C GLN A 247 5.83 -13.98 0.59
N SER A 248 5.46 -15.21 0.96
CA SER A 248 4.07 -15.66 0.94
C SER A 248 3.19 -14.85 1.89
N LEU A 249 3.66 -14.56 3.11
CA LEU A 249 2.93 -13.73 4.07
C LEU A 249 2.57 -12.37 3.48
N TYR A 250 3.56 -11.64 2.93
CA TYR A 250 3.32 -10.32 2.35
C TYR A 250 2.46 -10.38 1.07
N SER A 251 2.69 -11.36 0.20
CA SER A 251 1.87 -11.57 -0.99
C SER A 251 0.38 -11.79 -0.65
N VAL A 252 0.10 -12.60 0.38
CA VAL A 252 -1.27 -12.81 0.84
C VAL A 252 -1.83 -11.53 1.47
N LEU A 253 -1.08 -10.82 2.30
CA LEU A 253 -1.56 -9.55 2.90
C LEU A 253 -1.90 -8.49 1.85
N GLU A 254 -1.15 -8.42 0.75
CA GLU A 254 -1.39 -7.51 -0.37
C GLU A 254 -2.68 -7.88 -1.11
N ASN A 255 -2.89 -9.16 -1.43
CA ASN A 255 -3.96 -9.59 -2.34
C ASN A 255 -5.24 -10.07 -1.65
N ALA A 256 -5.17 -10.48 -0.38
CA ALA A 256 -6.30 -11.07 0.31
C ALA A 256 -7.32 -10.02 0.76
N PRO A 257 -8.61 -10.42 0.85
CA PRO A 257 -9.65 -9.57 1.41
C PRO A 257 -9.41 -9.29 2.89
N ASN A 258 -10.02 -8.22 3.39
CA ASN A 258 -10.04 -7.93 4.82
C ASN A 258 -10.71 -9.08 5.60
N GLY A 259 -10.12 -9.48 6.72
CA GLY A 259 -10.54 -10.64 7.52
C GLY A 259 -9.94 -11.97 7.06
N ALA A 260 -8.93 -11.96 6.17
CA ALA A 260 -8.26 -13.17 5.71
C ALA A 260 -7.69 -14.02 6.85
N VAL A 261 -7.71 -15.34 6.67
CA VAL A 261 -7.18 -16.32 7.60
C VAL A 261 -5.97 -16.98 6.96
N LEU A 262 -4.80 -16.69 7.50
CA LEU A 262 -3.53 -17.23 7.02
C LEU A 262 -3.20 -18.49 7.80
N VAL A 263 -2.98 -19.60 7.10
CA VAL A 263 -2.65 -20.89 7.70
C VAL A 263 -1.19 -21.21 7.41
N CYS A 264 -0.45 -21.57 8.44
CA CYS A 264 0.93 -22.02 8.36
C CYS A 264 1.14 -23.26 9.24
N TYR A 265 2.32 -23.86 9.18
CA TYR A 265 2.63 -25.10 9.90
C TYR A 265 3.70 -24.86 10.97
N GLU A 266 3.69 -25.71 12.01
CA GLU A 266 4.69 -25.73 13.08
C GLU A 266 6.09 -26.08 12.53
N LYS A 267 6.82 -25.05 12.08
CA LYS A 267 8.18 -25.13 11.55
C LYS A 267 9.04 -23.99 12.08
N GLU A 268 10.35 -24.21 12.19
CA GLU A 268 11.31 -23.17 12.60
C GLU A 268 11.24 -21.94 11.69
N SER A 269 11.21 -22.15 10.37
CA SER A 269 11.07 -21.06 9.38
C SER A 269 9.81 -20.23 9.58
N THR A 270 8.70 -20.86 10.00
CA THR A 270 7.46 -20.15 10.31
C THR A 270 7.59 -19.37 11.60
N LEU A 271 8.14 -19.98 12.66
CA LEU A 271 8.38 -19.29 13.93
C LEU A 271 9.26 -18.05 13.75
N ASP A 272 10.34 -18.16 12.96
CA ASP A 272 11.25 -17.06 12.68
C ASP A 272 10.53 -15.89 12.01
N VAL A 273 9.65 -16.17 11.03
CA VAL A 273 8.87 -15.11 10.38
C VAL A 273 7.85 -14.51 11.34
N LEU A 274 7.11 -15.33 12.08
CA LEU A 274 6.06 -14.81 12.96
C LEU A 274 6.64 -13.96 14.10
N SER A 275 7.74 -14.40 14.71
CA SER A 275 8.40 -13.67 15.81
C SER A 275 8.98 -12.33 15.37
N ASN A 276 9.46 -12.22 14.14
CA ASN A 276 10.08 -10.99 13.63
C ASN A 276 9.08 -10.04 12.95
N GLU A 277 8.09 -10.57 12.24
CA GLU A 277 7.24 -9.75 11.36
C GLU A 277 5.93 -9.31 12.00
N LEU A 278 5.33 -10.09 12.92
CA LEU A 278 3.98 -9.78 13.39
C LEU A 278 3.92 -8.47 14.20
N GLY A 279 4.88 -8.24 15.09
CA GLY A 279 4.99 -6.97 15.80
C GLY A 279 5.13 -5.78 14.86
N ASP A 280 5.89 -5.94 13.77
CA ASP A 280 6.07 -4.90 12.76
C ASP A 280 4.82 -4.69 11.90
N LEU A 281 4.08 -5.73 11.56
CA LEU A 281 2.79 -5.62 10.88
C LEU A 281 1.77 -4.84 11.72
N VAL A 282 1.74 -5.06 13.04
CA VAL A 282 0.88 -4.29 13.95
C VAL A 282 1.31 -2.82 14.01
N LYS A 283 2.62 -2.53 14.05
CA LYS A 283 3.13 -1.14 13.94
C LYS A 283 2.79 -0.51 12.60
N ARG A 284 2.73 -1.31 11.53
CA ARG A 284 2.28 -0.95 10.19
C ARG A 284 0.74 -0.91 10.06
N GLY A 285 0.01 -0.87 11.17
CA GLY A 285 -1.43 -0.63 11.18
C GLY A 285 -2.31 -1.84 10.83
N TYR A 286 -1.72 -3.00 10.50
CA TYR A 286 -2.48 -4.22 10.35
C TYR A 286 -3.06 -4.68 11.68
N ARG A 287 -4.19 -5.40 11.64
CA ARG A 287 -4.86 -5.88 12.85
C ARG A 287 -4.86 -7.40 12.88
N LEU A 288 -3.94 -7.96 13.66
CA LEU A 288 -3.97 -9.38 13.98
C LEU A 288 -5.08 -9.67 14.99
N ARG A 289 -5.97 -10.62 14.69
CA ARG A 289 -6.94 -11.17 15.63
C ARG A 289 -6.81 -12.67 15.72
N GLY A 290 -6.98 -13.20 16.93
CA GLY A 290 -7.18 -14.64 17.10
C GLY A 290 -8.44 -15.09 16.36
N TYR A 291 -8.31 -16.18 15.62
CA TYR A 291 -9.42 -16.84 14.94
C TYR A 291 -10.32 -17.56 15.95
N LYS A 292 -11.51 -17.01 16.18
CA LYS A 292 -12.59 -17.70 16.88
C LYS A 292 -13.45 -18.41 15.86
N SER A 293 -13.48 -19.74 15.92
CA SER A 293 -14.46 -20.48 15.14
C SER A 293 -15.86 -20.03 15.54
N ARG A 294 -16.61 -19.50 14.57
CA ARG A 294 -18.06 -19.29 14.73
C ARG A 294 -18.71 -20.67 14.58
N TYR A 295 -18.70 -21.44 15.67
CA TYR A 295 -19.66 -22.52 15.85
C TYR A 295 -20.79 -21.99 16.72
#